data_AF-A0A9P6TEH9-F1
#
_entry.id   AF-A0A9P6TEH9-F1
#
_cell.length_a   1.000
_cell.length_b   1.000
_cell.length_c   1.000
_cell.angle_alpha   90.00
_cell.angle_beta   90.00
_cell.angle_gamma   90.00
#
_symmetry.space_group_name_H-M   'P 1'
#
loop_
_entity.id
_entity.type
_entity.pdbx_description
1 polymer ?
#
loop_
_entity_poly.entity_id
_entity_poly.type
_entity_poly.pdbx_seq_one_letter_code
_entity_poly.pdbx_strand_id
1 'polypeptide(L)'
;MPFPPLWEYLQFSHVPEVLIPDVITILQEHGIFSWTSFLKVHWLDPERLEKWGISYGIGMELIDNAPVYYEELLASAGVINSRLL
;
A
#
# COMPACT_ATOMS: atom_id res chain seq x y z
N MET A 1 18.44 -8.12 4.54
CA MET A 1 18.02 -6.71 4.51
C MET A 1 16.61 -6.65 5.09
N PRO A 2 16.27 -5.72 5.99
CA PRO A 2 14.86 -5.48 6.27
C PRO A 2 14.24 -5.00 4.95
N PHE A 3 13.11 -5.57 4.56
CA PHE A 3 12.41 -5.20 3.34
C PHE A 3 11.99 -3.72 3.42
N PRO A 4 11.94 -2.98 2.30
CA PRO A 4 11.46 -1.60 2.34
C PRO A 4 10.01 -1.56 2.83
N PRO A 5 9.57 -0.49 3.54
CA PRO A 5 8.20 -0.37 4.07
C PRO A 5 7.10 -0.59 3.02
N LEU A 6 7.41 -0.37 1.73
CA LEU A 6 6.48 -0.58 0.63
C LEU A 6 6.25 -2.07 0.34
N TRP A 7 7.27 -2.93 0.47
CA TRP A 7 7.14 -4.37 0.22
C TRP A 7 6.19 -5.04 1.21
N GLU A 8 6.40 -4.81 2.51
CA GLU A 8 5.56 -5.37 3.59
C GLU A 8 4.11 -4.94 3.43
N TYR A 9 3.90 -3.68 3.06
CA TYR A 9 2.57 -3.15 2.79
C TYR A 9 1.92 -3.77 1.53
N LEU A 10 2.67 -4.02 0.46
CA LEU A 10 2.15 -4.68 -0.75
C LEU A 10 1.73 -6.13 -0.45
N GLN A 11 2.48 -6.83 0.41
CA GLN A 11 2.09 -8.15 0.90
C GLN A 11 0.82 -8.07 1.76
N PHE A 12 0.73 -7.08 2.66
CA PHE A 12 -0.46 -6.83 3.46
C PHE A 12 -1.69 -6.56 2.58
N SER A 13 -1.52 -5.82 1.49
CA SER A 13 -2.58 -5.47 0.53
C SER A 13 -2.86 -6.59 -0.48
N HIS A 14 -2.50 -7.84 -0.18
CA HIS A 14 -2.75 -9.03 -0.99
C HIS A 14 -2.23 -8.96 -2.44
N VAL A 15 -1.21 -8.15 -2.72
CA VAL A 15 -0.57 -8.16 -4.03
C VAL A 15 0.17 -9.48 -4.19
N PRO A 16 -0.07 -10.26 -5.27
CA PRO A 16 0.63 -11.51 -5.49
C PRO A 16 2.14 -11.29 -5.46
N GLU A 17 2.88 -12.10 -4.69
CA GLU A 17 4.31 -11.89 -4.43
C GLU A 17 5.14 -11.77 -5.72
N VAL A 18 4.76 -12.52 -6.75
CA VAL A 18 5.39 -12.49 -8.07
C VAL A 18 5.22 -11.15 -8.81
N LEU A 19 4.21 -10.34 -8.46
CA LEU A 19 3.93 -9.03 -9.05
C LEU A 19 4.49 -7.87 -8.22
N ILE A 20 4.88 -8.09 -6.96
CA ILE A 20 5.37 -7.03 -6.07
C ILE A 20 6.57 -6.27 -6.67
N PRO A 21 7.59 -6.92 -7.26
CA PRO A 21 8.72 -6.20 -7.86
C PRO A 21 8.28 -5.22 -8.98
N ASP A 22 7.33 -5.64 -9.82
CA ASP A 22 6.83 -4.84 -10.93
C ASP A 22 6.01 -3.66 -10.41
N VAL A 23 5.14 -3.89 -9.44
CA VAL A 23 4.34 -2.84 -8.78
C VAL A 23 5.26 -1.82 -8.10
N ILE A 24 6.31 -2.26 -7.38
CA ILE A 24 7.29 -1.36 -6.77
C ILE A 24 8.00 -0.51 -7.83
N THR A 25 8.43 -1.14 -8.93
CA THR A 25 9.12 -0.44 -10.02
C THR A 25 8.25 0.66 -10.59
N ILE A 26 6.99 0.35 -10.94
CA ILE A 26 6.02 1.33 -11.45
C ILE A 26 5.81 2.47 -10.43
N LEU A 27 5.59 2.14 -9.16
CA LEU A 27 5.39 3.16 -8.12
C LEU A 27 6.61 4.10 -8.00
N GLN A 28 7.83 3.56 -8.02
CA GLN A 28 9.06 4.34 -7.90
C GLN A 28 9.33 5.22 -9.12
N GLU A 29 9.03 4.74 -10.34
CA GLU A 29 9.09 5.55 -11.57
C GLU A 29 8.17 6.78 -11.50
N HIS A 30 7.06 6.66 -10.77
CA HIS A 30 6.12 7.76 -10.50
C HIS A 30 6.39 8.51 -9.19
N GLY A 31 7.54 8.29 -8.55
CA GLY A 31 7.98 9.01 -7.35
C GLY A 31 7.32 8.55 -6.04
N ILE A 32 6.67 7.38 -6.04
CA ILE A 32 6.02 6.79 -4.86
C ILE A 32 6.99 5.80 -4.20
N PHE A 33 7.62 6.25 -3.11
CA PHE A 33 8.59 5.47 -2.33
C PHE A 33 8.03 4.93 -1.01
N SER A 34 6.80 5.30 -0.65
CA SER A 34 6.18 4.95 0.63
C SER A 34 4.69 4.69 0.49
N TRP A 35 4.21 3.69 1.23
CA TRP A 35 2.80 3.30 1.29
C TRP A 35 1.89 4.41 1.82
N THR A 36 2.43 5.35 2.61
CA THR A 36 1.65 6.46 3.16
C THR A 36 1.04 7.36 2.09
N SER A 37 1.52 7.27 0.84
CA SER A 37 0.92 7.94 -0.31
C SER A 37 -0.51 7.47 -0.59
N PHE A 38 -0.83 6.20 -0.30
CA PHE A 38 -2.17 5.61 -0.49
C PHE A 38 -3.19 6.08 0.56
N LEU A 39 -2.75 6.69 1.67
CA LEU A 39 -3.65 7.37 2.61
C LEU A 39 -4.26 8.66 2.02
N LYS A 40 -3.70 9.17 0.92
CA LYS A 40 -4.14 10.42 0.27
C LYS A 40 -4.88 10.12 -1.03
N VAL A 41 -6.10 9.61 -0.91
CA VAL A 41 -7.00 9.24 -2.02
C VAL A 41 -7.24 10.33 -3.08
N HIS A 42 -7.00 11.60 -2.77
CA HIS A 42 -7.09 12.69 -3.75
C HIS A 42 -5.86 12.82 -4.67
N TRP A 43 -4.75 12.15 -4.32
CA TRP A 43 -3.50 12.13 -5.10
C TRP A 43 -3.24 10.80 -5.80
N LEU A 44 -3.80 9.72 -5.29
CA LEU A 44 -3.70 8.38 -5.86
C LEU A 44 -5.08 7.72 -5.79
N ASP A 45 -5.58 7.35 -6.97
CA ASP A 45 -6.82 6.61 -7.17
C ASP A 45 -6.53 5.36 -8.03
N PRO A 46 -7.42 4.35 -8.02
CA PRO A 46 -7.18 3.12 -8.78
C PRO A 46 -7.10 3.35 -10.29
N GLU A 47 -7.86 4.31 -10.85
CA GLU A 47 -7.82 4.64 -12.28
C GLU A 47 -6.47 5.23 -12.71
N ARG A 48 -5.83 6.00 -11.83
CA ARG A 48 -4.50 6.56 -12.04
C ARG A 48 -3.44 5.46 -12.00
N LEU A 49 -3.55 4.55 -11.06
CA LEU A 49 -2.66 3.38 -10.96
C LEU A 49 -2.78 2.47 -12.20
N GLU A 50 -3.99 2.30 -12.71
CA GLU A 50 -4.24 1.56 -13.96
C GLU A 50 -3.55 2.21 -15.16
N LYS A 51 -3.57 3.54 -15.26
CA LYS A 51 -2.82 4.27 -16.30
C LYS A 51 -1.30 4.11 -16.19
N TRP A 52 -0.79 3.73 -15.02
CA TRP A 52 0.63 3.44 -14.79
C TRP A 52 0.98 1.96 -15.03
N GLY A 53 -0.02 1.11 -15.29
CA GLY A 53 0.17 -0.33 -15.54
C GLY A 53 -0.06 -1.23 -14.32
N ILE A 54 -0.55 -0.69 -13.21
CA ILE A 54 -0.99 -1.48 -12.05
C ILE A 54 -2.47 -1.81 -12.22
N SER A 55 -2.87 -3.08 -12.21
CA SER A 55 -4.27 -3.45 -12.46
C SER A 55 -5.23 -2.72 -11.51
N TYR A 56 -6.42 -2.36 -12.01
CA TYR A 56 -7.42 -1.64 -11.20
C TYR A 56 -7.73 -2.34 -9.87
N GLY A 57 -7.83 -3.68 -9.89
CA GLY A 57 -8.06 -4.48 -8.68
C GLY A 57 -6.94 -4.35 -7.65
N ILE A 58 -5.67 -4.39 -8.08
CA ILE A 58 -4.54 -4.11 -7.18
C ILE A 58 -4.63 -2.67 -6.67
N GLY A 59 -4.93 -1.70 -7.54
CA GLY A 59 -5.07 -0.30 -7.13
C GLY A 59 -6.11 -0.08 -6.03
N MET A 60 -7.26 -0.76 -6.12
CA MET A 60 -8.29 -0.78 -5.08
C MET A 60 -7.74 -1.35 -3.76
N GLU A 61 -7.11 -2.53 -3.80
CA GLU A 61 -6.55 -3.17 -2.61
C GLU A 61 -5.52 -2.28 -1.91
N LEU A 62 -4.65 -1.58 -2.66
CA LEU A 62 -3.71 -0.64 -2.06
C LEU A 62 -4.47 0.46 -1.29
N ILE A 63 -5.37 1.15 -1.97
CA ILE A 63 -6.06 2.29 -1.39
C ILE A 63 -6.92 1.90 -0.18
N ASP A 64 -7.67 0.81 -0.28
CA ASP A 64 -8.58 0.35 0.76
C ASP A 64 -7.84 -0.20 1.99
N ASN A 65 -6.68 -0.84 1.80
CA ASN A 65 -5.91 -1.41 2.90
C ASN A 65 -4.96 -0.40 3.58
N ALA A 66 -4.71 0.79 3.00
CA ALA A 66 -3.80 1.77 3.59
C ALA A 66 -4.21 2.26 4.99
N PRO A 67 -5.49 2.60 5.26
CA PRO A 67 -5.93 2.97 6.61
C PRO A 67 -5.81 1.81 7.61
N VAL A 68 -6.19 0.60 7.18
CA VAL A 68 -6.13 -0.60 8.03
C VAL A 68 -4.69 -0.91 8.42
N TYR A 69 -3.77 -0.86 7.45
CA TYR A 69 -2.34 -1.06 7.71
C TYR A 69 -1.79 -0.02 8.69
N TYR A 70 -2.20 1.24 8.57
CA TYR A 70 -1.82 2.29 9.52
C TYR A 70 -2.31 1.98 10.94
N GLU A 71 -3.57 1.55 11.08
CA GLU A 71 -4.14 1.16 12.37
C GLU A 71 -3.40 -0.03 12.98
N GLU A 72 -3.03 -1.04 12.19
CA GLU A 72 -2.23 -2.18 12.66
C GLU A 72 -0.85 -1.77 13.16
N LEU A 73 -0.20 -0.82 12.48
CA LEU A 73 1.09 -0.27 12.91
C LEU A 73 0.95 0.48 14.24
N LEU A 74 -0.11 1.29 14.41
CA LEU A 74 -0.38 2.00 15.66
C LEU A 74 -0.69 1.02 16.80
N ALA A 75 -1.46 -0.03 16.54
CA ALA A 75 -1.78 -1.06 17.51
C ALA A 75 -0.52 -1.84 17.94
N SER A 76 0.31 -2.23 16.98
CA SER A 76 1.57 -2.93 17.22
C SER A 76 2.58 -2.08 18.00
N ALA A 77 2.55 -0.75 17.80
CA ALA A 77 3.35 0.20 18.56
C ALA A 77 2.78 0.50 19.97
N GLY A 78 1.63 -0.06 20.34
CA GLY A 78 0.97 0.20 21.61
C GLY A 78 0.34 1.59 21.73
N VAL A 79 0.15 2.29 20.61
CA VAL A 79 -0.44 3.64 20.56
C VAL A 79 -1.96 3.58 20.67
N ILE A 80 -2.59 2.56 20.07
CA ILE A 80 -4.03 2.31 20.14
C ILE A 80 -4.30 0.86 20.56
N ASN A 81 -5.48 0.61 21.14
CA ASN A 81 -5.89 -0.73 21.56
C ASN A 81 -6.85 -1.32 20.52
N SER A 82 -6.38 -2.25 19.70
CA SER A 82 -7.11 -2.85 18.56
C SER A 82 -8.33 -3.70 18.96
N ARG A 83 -8.65 -3.84 20.26
CA ARG A 83 -9.80 -4.62 20.77
C ARG A 83 -11.14 -3.86 20.78
N LEU A 84 -11.21 -2.66 20.20
CA LEU A 84 -12.41 -1.80 20.25
C LEU A 84 -12.97 -1.41 18.87
N LEU A 85 -12.52 -2.06 17.79
CA LEU A 85 -13.14 -1.98 16.46
C LEU A 85 -13.81 -3.31 16.11
#